data_AF-A0AAJ8MH14-F1
#
_entry.id   AF-A0AAJ8MH14-F1
#
_cell.length_a   1.000
_cell.length_b   1.000
_cell.length_c   1.000
_cell.angle_alpha   90.00
_cell.angle_beta   90.00
_cell.angle_gamma   90.00
#
_symmetry.space_group_name_H-M   'P 1'
#
loop_
_entity.id
_entity.type
_entity.pdbx_description
1 polymer ?
#
loop_
_entity_poly.entity_id
_entity_poly.type
_entity_poly.pdbx_seq_one_letter_code
_entity_poly.pdbx_strand_id
1 'polypeptide(L)'
;MSAMQQFLMNPANQEWLAILKGARNGLVYGVKIRFPHALVMTLLFSHKPWPAKIKGIFSATRTHALNLCKFVTIYKLMLLLQKRLNGGKERDLDTFVAGGLGGWYVFGERTPINEQIVLYVMSRVILSFLPRLYQPSKPPTTPVSPLSHPLPPLTSIQANPKPIPPANLPFTVVSTLSWAAVMYLFRHRGERIQPGMGNSMRYLYHDSEAWTSLKTLLWHNK
;
A
#
# COMPACT_ATOMS: atom_id res chain seq x y z
N MET A 1 9.03 40.43 2.76
CA MET A 1 9.11 38.95 2.84
C MET A 1 10.49 38.57 3.34
N SER A 2 10.61 37.61 4.26
CA SER A 2 11.93 37.16 4.73
C SER A 2 12.68 36.38 3.63
N ALA A 3 14.01 36.31 3.71
CA ALA A 3 14.84 35.54 2.77
C ALA A 3 14.39 34.07 2.70
N MET A 4 13.97 33.49 3.82
CA MET A 4 13.41 32.14 3.88
C MET A 4 12.09 32.02 3.11
N GLN A 5 11.20 33.02 3.22
CA GLN A 5 9.93 33.03 2.50
C GLN A 5 10.16 33.19 0.98
N GLN A 6 11.13 34.01 0.57
CA GLN A 6 11.53 34.14 -0.83
C GLN A 6 12.07 32.82 -1.40
N PHE A 7 12.92 32.10 -0.63
CA PHE A 7 13.42 30.79 -1.03
C PHE A 7 12.31 29.76 -1.21
N LEU A 8 11.34 29.72 -0.28
CA LEU A 8 10.21 28.79 -0.31
C LEU A 8 9.22 29.06 -1.45
N MET A 9 9.03 30.34 -1.81
CA MET A 9 8.09 30.74 -2.86
C MET A 9 8.72 30.77 -4.26
N ASN A 10 10.03 30.55 -4.38
CA ASN A 10 10.72 30.53 -5.67
C ASN A 10 10.35 29.26 -6.48
N PRO A 11 9.75 29.39 -7.69
CA PRO A 11 9.40 28.26 -8.54
C PRO A 11 10.59 27.35 -8.89
N ALA A 12 11.80 27.89 -8.97
CA ALA A 12 13.01 27.12 -9.25
C ALA A 12 13.33 26.07 -8.16
N ASN A 13 12.90 26.31 -6.92
CA ASN A 13 13.12 25.41 -5.79
C ASN A 13 11.98 24.41 -5.60
N GLN A 14 10.86 24.61 -6.30
CA GLN A 14 9.62 23.87 -6.04
C GLN A 14 9.78 22.36 -6.21
N GLU A 15 10.50 21.91 -7.24
CA GLU A 15 10.70 20.47 -7.53
C GLU A 15 11.51 19.79 -6.42
N TRP A 16 12.58 20.44 -5.95
CA TRP A 16 13.43 19.94 -4.86
C TRP A 16 12.70 19.95 -3.51
N LEU A 17 11.99 21.04 -3.21
CA LEU A 17 11.16 21.14 -2.01
C LEU A 17 10.02 20.11 -2.01
N ALA A 18 9.47 19.77 -3.18
CA ALA A 18 8.46 18.74 -3.33
C ALA A 18 9.01 17.32 -3.07
N ILE A 19 10.27 17.05 -3.41
CA ILE A 19 10.97 15.80 -3.05
C ILE A 19 11.12 15.73 -1.52
N LEU A 20 11.67 16.77 -0.90
CA LEU A 20 11.88 16.83 0.56
C LEU A 20 10.56 16.69 1.33
N LYS A 21 9.53 17.44 0.93
CA LYS A 21 8.20 17.36 1.54
C LYS A 21 7.57 15.98 1.33
N GLY A 22 7.75 15.39 0.16
CA GLY A 22 7.32 14.02 -0.15
C GLY A 22 7.96 12.99 0.78
N ALA A 23 9.29 13.05 0.95
CA ALA A 23 10.04 12.18 1.83
C ALA A 23 9.53 12.27 3.28
N ARG A 24 9.38 13.50 3.81
CA ARG A 24 8.78 13.75 5.12
C ARG A 24 7.37 13.18 5.24
N ASN A 25 6.54 13.36 4.21
CA ASN A 25 5.16 12.84 4.22
C ASN A 25 5.14 11.32 4.24
N GLY A 26 6.01 10.65 3.48
CA GLY A 26 6.18 9.20 3.52
C GLY A 26 6.55 8.70 4.92
N LEU A 27 7.49 9.38 5.58
CA LEU A 27 7.88 9.06 6.96
C LEU A 27 6.70 9.21 7.93
N VAL A 28 6.03 10.36 7.92
CA VAL A 28 4.92 10.63 8.86
C VAL A 28 3.73 9.71 8.61
N TYR A 29 3.38 9.48 7.34
CA TYR A 29 2.29 8.57 7.00
C TYR A 29 2.62 7.14 7.43
N GLY A 30 3.85 6.68 7.19
CA GLY A 30 4.29 5.36 7.62
C GLY A 30 4.21 5.16 9.12
N VAL A 31 4.61 6.16 9.92
CA VAL A 31 4.44 6.12 11.37
C VAL A 31 2.96 6.05 11.75
N LYS A 32 2.12 6.93 11.19
CA LYS A 32 0.69 7.03 11.51
C LYS A 32 -0.08 5.74 11.29
N ILE A 33 0.24 4.99 10.24
CA ILE A 33 -0.46 3.74 9.93
C ILE A 33 0.19 2.55 10.64
N ARG A 34 1.53 2.45 10.61
CA ARG A 34 2.20 1.24 11.09
C ARG A 34 2.24 1.12 12.60
N PHE A 35 2.41 2.24 13.30
CA PHE A 35 2.52 2.20 14.76
C PHE A 35 1.25 1.67 15.42
N PRO A 36 0.03 2.19 15.14
CA PRO A 36 -1.19 1.64 15.72
C PRO A 36 -1.41 0.17 15.37
N HIS A 37 -1.16 -0.20 14.11
CA HIS A 37 -1.28 -1.59 13.67
C HIS A 37 -0.32 -2.51 14.44
N ALA A 38 0.97 -2.17 14.50
CA ALA A 38 1.96 -2.97 15.21
C ALA A 38 1.66 -3.05 16.71
N LEU A 39 1.17 -1.97 17.31
CA LEU A 39 0.75 -1.92 18.71
C LEU A 39 -0.41 -2.91 18.96
N VAL A 40 -1.52 -2.77 18.22
CA VAL A 40 -2.70 -3.64 18.37
C VAL A 40 -2.33 -5.10 18.15
N MET A 41 -1.61 -5.42 17.07
CA MET A 41 -1.21 -6.81 16.80
C MET A 41 -0.29 -7.39 17.89
N THR A 42 0.59 -6.57 18.47
CA THR A 42 1.50 -7.01 19.54
C THR A 42 0.78 -7.16 20.89
N LEU A 43 -0.24 -6.36 21.15
CA LEU A 43 -1.05 -6.48 22.36
C LEU A 43 -1.95 -7.73 22.31
N LEU A 44 -2.58 -7.98 21.15
CA LEU A 44 -3.51 -9.10 20.98
C LEU A 44 -2.81 -10.47 20.83
N PHE A 45 -1.69 -10.53 20.10
CA PHE A 45 -1.16 -11.82 19.62
C PHE A 45 0.30 -12.12 19.99
N SER A 46 1.02 -11.21 20.66
CA SER A 46 2.42 -11.46 21.03
C SER A 46 2.54 -11.95 22.47
N HIS A 47 3.28 -13.02 22.70
CA HIS A 47 3.62 -13.54 24.04
C HIS A 47 5.01 -13.10 24.53
N LYS A 48 5.68 -12.20 23.80
CA LYS A 48 7.03 -11.75 24.14
C LYS A 48 7.04 -10.84 25.38
N PRO A 49 8.17 -10.74 26.13
CA PRO A 49 8.35 -9.75 27.19
C PRO A 49 8.20 -8.31 26.68
N TRP A 50 7.77 -7.39 27.56
CA TRP A 50 7.54 -5.97 27.21
C TRP A 50 8.72 -5.27 26.51
N PRO A 51 9.98 -5.44 26.91
CA PRO A 51 11.11 -4.83 26.20
C PRO A 51 11.20 -5.29 24.74
N ALA A 52 10.96 -6.59 24.49
CA ALA A 52 10.96 -7.15 23.14
C ALA A 52 9.75 -6.70 22.32
N LYS A 53 8.58 -6.52 22.95
CA LYS A 53 7.38 -5.95 22.31
C LYS A 53 7.62 -4.52 21.83
N ILE A 54 8.12 -3.65 22.71
CA ILE A 54 8.38 -2.24 22.39
C ILE A 54 9.42 -2.13 21.27
N LYS A 55 10.52 -2.89 21.36
CA LYS A 55 11.55 -2.94 20.31
C LYS A 55 10.96 -3.41 18.98
N GLY A 56 10.10 -4.42 18.99
CA GLY A 56 9.42 -4.93 17.80
C GLY A 56 8.51 -3.88 17.15
N ILE A 57 7.69 -3.19 17.93
CA ILE A 57 6.79 -2.13 17.45
C ILE A 57 7.59 -0.99 16.83
N PHE A 58 8.63 -0.51 17.51
CA PHE A 58 9.47 0.58 17.02
C PHE A 58 10.23 0.19 15.76
N SER A 59 10.84 -0.99 15.74
CA SER A 59 11.56 -1.51 14.57
C SER A 59 10.62 -1.64 13.36
N ALA A 60 9.44 -2.24 13.54
CA ALA A 60 8.48 -2.41 12.45
C ALA A 60 7.98 -1.07 11.91
N THR A 61 7.73 -0.10 12.81
CA THR A 61 7.29 1.25 12.45
C THR A 61 8.39 2.00 11.71
N ARG A 62 9.63 1.97 12.23
CA ARG A 62 10.78 2.64 11.62
C ARG A 62 11.06 2.08 10.23
N THR A 63 11.13 0.76 10.07
CA THR A 63 11.38 0.12 8.78
C THR A 63 10.31 0.52 7.77
N HIS A 64 9.03 0.45 8.12
CA HIS A 64 7.95 0.85 7.22
C HIS A 64 8.02 2.33 6.83
N ALA A 65 8.19 3.23 7.81
CA ALA A 65 8.28 4.67 7.58
C ALA A 65 9.50 5.06 6.73
N LEU A 66 10.66 4.44 6.97
CA LEU A 66 11.86 4.67 6.18
C LEU A 66 11.72 4.12 4.76
N ASN A 67 11.08 2.96 4.57
CA ASN A 67 10.83 2.43 3.23
C ASN A 67 9.94 3.39 2.43
N LEU A 68 8.84 3.90 3.01
CA LEU A 68 8.01 4.91 2.33
C LEU A 68 8.76 6.21 2.03
N CYS A 69 9.56 6.69 2.97
CA CYS A 69 10.42 7.86 2.77
C CYS A 69 11.39 7.66 1.58
N LYS A 70 12.12 6.53 1.57
CA LYS A 70 13.05 6.16 0.49
C LYS A 70 12.33 6.05 -0.85
N PHE A 71 11.20 5.34 -0.90
CA PHE A 71 10.43 5.14 -2.13
C PHE A 71 9.98 6.47 -2.72
N VAL A 72 9.35 7.35 -1.93
CA VAL A 72 8.88 8.65 -2.43
C VAL A 72 10.05 9.52 -2.92
N THR A 73 11.19 9.45 -2.24
CA THR A 73 12.39 10.20 -2.62
C THR A 73 12.93 9.72 -3.96
N ILE A 74 13.13 8.41 -4.11
CA ILE A 74 13.64 7.79 -5.34
C ILE A 74 12.66 8.04 -6.50
N TYR A 75 11.38 7.79 -6.29
CA TYR A 75 10.34 7.98 -7.30
C TYR A 75 10.36 9.41 -7.85
N LYS A 76 10.35 10.42 -6.98
CA LYS A 76 10.33 11.82 -7.41
C LYS A 76 11.65 12.27 -8.02
N LEU A 77 12.79 11.77 -7.55
CA LEU A 77 14.09 12.02 -8.17
C LEU A 77 14.16 11.44 -9.58
N MET A 78 13.66 10.22 -9.77
CA MET A 78 13.61 9.58 -11.09
C MET A 78 12.67 10.31 -12.05
N LEU A 79 11.51 10.78 -11.59
CA LEU A 79 10.63 11.62 -12.41
C LEU A 79 11.30 12.93 -12.80
N LEU A 80 11.97 13.61 -11.86
CA LEU A 80 12.70 14.84 -12.15
C LEU A 80 13.81 14.61 -13.17
N LEU A 81 14.57 13.51 -13.03
CA LEU A 81 15.61 13.12 -13.97
C LEU A 81 15.04 12.83 -15.36
N GLN A 82 14.01 11.99 -15.46
CA GLN A 82 13.36 11.65 -16.73
C GLN A 82 12.81 12.89 -17.44
N LYS A 83 12.12 13.77 -16.71
CA LYS A 83 11.63 15.04 -17.23
C LYS A 83 12.75 15.92 -17.79
N ARG A 84 13.88 16.04 -17.08
CA ARG A 84 15.05 16.80 -17.55
C ARG A 84 15.69 16.19 -18.78
N LEU A 85 15.80 14.86 -18.84
CA LEU A 85 16.32 14.14 -20.00
C LEU A 85 15.39 14.24 -21.23
N ASN A 86 14.09 14.49 -21.02
CA ASN A 86 13.10 14.63 -22.08
C ASN A 86 12.73 16.09 -22.36
N GLY A 87 13.70 17.01 -22.29
CA GLY A 87 13.49 18.42 -22.67
C GLY A 87 12.46 19.17 -21.80
N GLY A 88 12.29 18.75 -20.55
CA GLY A 88 11.36 19.34 -19.60
C GLY A 88 9.93 18.77 -19.66
N LYS A 89 9.67 17.78 -20.53
CA LYS A 89 8.34 17.17 -20.70
C LYS A 89 8.28 15.79 -20.06
N GLU A 90 7.17 15.49 -19.41
CA GLU A 90 6.89 14.14 -18.89
C GLU A 90 6.35 13.23 -20.01
N ARG A 91 6.65 11.92 -19.94
CA ARG A 91 6.16 10.87 -20.85
C ARG A 91 5.24 9.91 -20.11
N ASP A 92 4.36 9.23 -20.85
CA ASP A 92 3.39 8.27 -20.30
C ASP A 92 4.01 7.20 -19.39
N LEU A 93 5.20 6.69 -19.75
CA LEU A 93 5.86 5.60 -19.02
C LEU A 93 6.83 6.05 -17.92
N ASP A 94 7.06 7.35 -17.73
CA ASP A 94 8.03 7.83 -16.74
C ASP A 94 7.65 7.41 -15.32
N THR A 95 6.35 7.43 -15.00
CA THR A 95 5.81 6.99 -13.71
C THR A 95 5.94 5.48 -13.51
N PHE A 96 5.73 4.70 -14.57
CA PHE A 96 5.88 3.25 -14.54
C PHE A 96 7.34 2.85 -14.28
N VAL A 97 8.29 3.44 -15.00
CA VAL A 97 9.73 3.17 -14.85
C VAL A 97 10.23 3.63 -13.48
N ALA A 98 9.90 4.86 -13.06
CA ALA A 98 10.28 5.37 -11.75
C ALA A 98 9.70 4.52 -10.61
N GLY A 99 8.44 4.12 -10.72
CA GLY A 99 7.75 3.25 -9.76
C GLY A 99 8.37 1.86 -9.70
N GLY A 100 8.70 1.27 -10.86
CA GLY A 100 9.34 -0.04 -10.95
C GLY A 100 10.73 -0.06 -10.32
N LEU A 101 11.60 0.89 -10.69
CA LEU A 101 12.96 0.99 -10.13
C LEU A 101 12.96 1.28 -8.63
N GLY A 102 12.13 2.24 -8.19
CA GLY A 102 11.97 2.54 -6.77
C GLY A 102 11.39 1.36 -5.99
N GLY A 103 10.43 0.66 -6.58
CA GLY A 103 9.80 -0.52 -5.97
C GLY A 103 10.77 -1.68 -5.82
N TRP A 104 11.55 -1.96 -6.86
CA TRP A 104 12.61 -2.97 -6.83
C TRP A 104 13.65 -2.67 -5.75
N TYR A 105 14.15 -1.42 -5.70
CA TYR A 105 15.18 -1.04 -4.74
C TYR A 105 14.69 -1.04 -3.27
N VAL A 106 13.47 -0.58 -3.02
CA VAL A 106 12.96 -0.39 -1.64
C VAL A 106 12.23 -1.61 -1.10
N PHE A 107 11.47 -2.30 -1.95
CA PHE A 107 10.57 -3.39 -1.56
C PHE A 107 10.99 -4.75 -2.11
N GLY A 108 12.10 -4.85 -2.85
CA GLY A 108 12.59 -6.11 -3.43
C GLY A 108 13.07 -7.12 -2.40
N GLU A 109 13.51 -6.68 -1.22
CA GLU A 109 13.84 -7.59 -0.12
C GLU A 109 12.57 -8.12 0.55
N ARG A 110 12.47 -9.44 0.68
CA ARG A 110 11.35 -10.07 1.37
C ARG A 110 11.47 -9.92 2.88
N THR A 111 10.72 -8.96 3.42
CA THR A 111 10.46 -8.81 4.86
C THR A 111 8.96 -8.93 5.13
N PRO A 112 8.51 -9.29 6.34
CA PRO A 112 7.08 -9.34 6.66
C PRO A 112 6.34 -8.01 6.41
N ILE A 113 7.06 -6.89 6.48
CA ILE A 113 6.51 -5.55 6.20
C ILE A 113 6.38 -5.35 4.69
N ASN A 114 7.43 -5.66 3.92
CA ASN A 114 7.41 -5.52 2.47
C ASN A 114 6.39 -6.47 1.84
N GLU A 115 6.29 -7.71 2.33
CA GLU A 115 5.29 -8.69 1.87
C GLU A 115 3.87 -8.15 2.04
N GLN A 116 3.55 -7.51 3.18
CA GLN A 116 2.24 -6.86 3.39
C GLN A 116 1.99 -5.70 2.43
N ILE A 117 3.00 -4.85 2.19
CA ILE A 117 2.89 -3.73 1.23
C ILE A 117 2.68 -4.27 -0.19
N VAL A 118 3.46 -5.26 -0.60
CA VAL A 118 3.39 -5.86 -1.94
C VAL A 118 2.05 -6.54 -2.17
N LEU A 119 1.54 -7.32 -1.21
CA LEU A 119 0.20 -7.92 -1.30
C LEU A 119 -0.89 -6.85 -1.41
N TYR A 120 -0.77 -5.75 -0.66
CA TYR A 120 -1.70 -4.64 -0.73
C TYR A 120 -1.67 -3.95 -2.11
N VAL A 121 -0.48 -3.60 -2.61
CA VAL A 121 -0.34 -2.93 -3.92
C VAL A 121 -0.78 -3.86 -5.04
N MET A 122 -0.34 -5.12 -5.04
CA MET A 122 -0.69 -6.12 -6.05
C MET A 122 -2.20 -6.31 -6.14
N SER A 123 -2.88 -6.52 -5.00
CA SER A 123 -4.34 -6.68 -4.99
C SER A 123 -5.05 -5.43 -5.51
N ARG A 124 -4.59 -4.22 -5.17
CA ARG A 124 -5.15 -2.96 -5.66
C ARG A 124 -4.93 -2.77 -7.16
N VAL A 125 -3.77 -3.16 -7.69
CA VAL A 125 -3.46 -3.10 -9.12
C VAL A 125 -4.31 -4.12 -9.89
N ILE A 126 -4.39 -5.37 -9.44
CA ILE A 126 -5.21 -6.40 -10.10
C ILE A 126 -6.69 -6.00 -10.10
N LEU A 127 -7.21 -5.52 -8.97
CA LEU A 127 -8.60 -5.05 -8.89
C LEU A 127 -8.83 -3.76 -9.67
N SER A 128 -7.79 -3.03 -10.08
CA SER A 128 -7.91 -1.79 -10.87
C SER A 128 -8.57 -2.05 -12.22
N PHE A 129 -8.30 -3.21 -12.82
CA PHE A 129 -8.77 -3.67 -14.12
C PHE A 129 -10.27 -4.01 -14.17
N LEU A 130 -10.94 -4.09 -13.02
CA LEU A 130 -12.38 -4.34 -13.00
C LEU A 130 -13.15 -3.13 -13.57
N PRO A 131 -14.21 -3.37 -14.37
CA PRO A 131 -15.10 -2.32 -14.84
C PRO A 131 -15.62 -1.46 -13.67
N ARG A 132 -15.73 -0.14 -13.90
CA ARG A 132 -16.14 0.85 -12.89
C ARG A 132 -17.49 1.46 -13.19
N LEU A 133 -18.17 1.94 -12.15
CA LEU A 133 -19.45 2.65 -12.24
C LEU A 133 -19.24 4.12 -12.65
N TYR A 134 -18.83 4.36 -13.90
CA TYR A 134 -18.61 5.72 -14.43
C TYR A 134 -19.91 6.54 -14.40
N GLN A 135 -19.86 7.75 -13.83
CA GLN A 135 -20.96 8.72 -13.79
C GLN A 135 -20.37 10.14 -13.83
N PRO A 136 -20.88 11.08 -14.65
CA PRO A 136 -21.30 10.99 -16.05
C PRO A 136 -20.11 11.09 -17.04
N SER A 137 -18.89 10.74 -16.61
CA SER A 137 -17.67 10.86 -17.41
C SER A 137 -17.61 9.83 -18.54
N LYS A 138 -17.10 10.25 -19.71
CA LYS A 138 -16.74 9.36 -20.80
C LYS A 138 -15.73 8.33 -20.27
N PRO A 139 -16.04 7.02 -20.27
CA PRO A 139 -15.13 6.01 -19.77
C PRO A 139 -13.84 6.00 -20.62
N PRO A 140 -12.70 5.59 -20.05
CA PRO A 140 -11.49 5.39 -20.84
C PRO A 140 -11.69 4.22 -21.80
N THR A 141 -10.99 4.24 -22.94
CA THR A 141 -11.06 3.18 -23.96
C THR A 141 -10.64 1.83 -23.39
N THR A 142 -9.65 1.82 -22.48
CA THR A 142 -9.19 0.65 -21.74
C THR A 142 -8.88 1.03 -20.29
N PRO A 143 -8.87 0.08 -19.34
CA PRO A 143 -8.56 0.37 -17.93
C PRO A 143 -7.19 1.01 -17.67
N VAL A 144 -6.26 0.90 -18.63
CA VAL A 144 -4.88 1.39 -18.55
C VAL A 144 -4.56 2.48 -19.58
N SER A 145 -5.59 3.03 -20.25
CA SER A 145 -5.39 4.11 -21.21
C SER A 145 -4.70 5.31 -20.51
N PRO A 146 -3.59 5.83 -21.06
CA PRO A 146 -2.95 7.02 -20.50
C PRO A 146 -3.86 8.24 -20.63
N LEU A 147 -3.61 9.23 -19.77
CA LEU A 147 -4.24 10.54 -19.88
C LEU A 147 -3.57 11.35 -20.99
N SER A 148 -4.33 12.24 -21.62
CA SER A 148 -3.77 13.16 -22.62
C SER A 148 -2.77 14.11 -21.98
N HIS A 149 -1.61 14.27 -22.63
CA HIS A 149 -0.63 15.28 -22.25
C HIS A 149 -1.04 16.69 -22.73
N PRO A 150 -0.66 17.77 -22.00
CA PRO A 150 0.05 17.73 -20.72
C PRO A 150 -0.85 17.25 -19.57
N LEU A 151 -0.27 16.50 -18.63
CA LEU A 151 -0.98 16.02 -17.45
C LEU A 151 -1.51 17.20 -16.62
N PRO A 152 -2.68 17.06 -15.97
CA PRO A 152 -3.23 18.11 -15.13
C PRO A 152 -2.27 18.42 -13.96
N PRO A 153 -2.21 19.68 -13.48
CA PRO A 153 -1.37 20.04 -12.34
C PRO A 153 -1.70 19.16 -11.13
N LEU A 154 -0.69 18.66 -10.40
CA LEU A 154 -0.87 17.72 -9.27
C LEU A 154 -1.78 18.26 -8.15
N THR A 155 -1.96 19.58 -8.06
CA THR A 155 -2.85 20.25 -7.09
C THR A 155 -4.30 20.38 -7.57
N SER A 156 -4.55 20.08 -8.84
CA SER A 156 -5.88 20.15 -9.44
C SER A 156 -6.76 18.97 -9.03
N ILE A 157 -8.07 19.15 -9.12
CA ILE A 157 -9.07 18.10 -8.87
C ILE A 157 -8.93 16.99 -9.94
N GLN A 158 -8.55 17.36 -11.16
CA GLN A 158 -8.35 16.43 -12.28
C GLN A 158 -7.17 15.48 -12.04
N ALA A 159 -6.11 15.94 -11.36
CA ALA A 159 -4.98 15.08 -10.98
C ALA A 159 -5.28 14.17 -9.78
N ASN A 160 -6.32 14.47 -8.99
CA ASN A 160 -6.74 13.69 -7.83
C ASN A 160 -8.25 13.35 -7.91
N PRO A 161 -8.69 12.59 -8.92
CA PRO A 161 -10.09 12.22 -9.05
C PRO A 161 -10.53 11.32 -7.89
N LYS A 162 -11.79 11.44 -7.48
CA LYS A 162 -12.37 10.52 -6.49
C LYS A 162 -12.37 9.09 -7.05
N PRO A 163 -11.94 8.07 -6.28
CA PRO A 163 -11.99 6.68 -6.73
C PRO A 163 -13.42 6.25 -7.10
N ILE A 164 -13.58 5.67 -8.29
CA ILE A 164 -14.85 5.13 -8.76
C ILE A 164 -14.94 3.65 -8.31
N PRO A 165 -16.05 3.23 -7.68
CA PRO A 165 -16.20 1.85 -7.23
C PRO A 165 -16.28 0.87 -8.41
N PRO A 166 -15.86 -0.41 -8.22
CA PRO A 166 -16.04 -1.44 -9.22
C PRO A 166 -17.53 -1.74 -9.42
N ALA A 167 -17.89 -2.19 -10.62
CA ALA A 167 -19.24 -2.68 -10.89
C ALA A 167 -19.52 -3.93 -10.03
N ASN A 168 -20.78 -4.07 -9.60
CA ASN A 168 -21.18 -5.11 -8.65
C ASN A 168 -20.90 -6.51 -9.15
N LEU A 169 -21.30 -6.85 -10.39
CA LEU A 169 -21.15 -8.21 -10.92
C LEU A 169 -19.68 -8.65 -11.04
N PRO A 170 -18.76 -7.90 -11.69
CA PRO A 170 -17.35 -8.25 -11.71
C PRO A 170 -16.72 -8.38 -10.31
N PHE A 171 -17.10 -7.49 -9.38
CA PHE A 171 -16.63 -7.57 -8.00
C PHE A 171 -17.10 -8.85 -7.31
N THR A 172 -18.38 -9.23 -7.47
CA THR A 172 -18.94 -10.46 -6.91
C THR A 172 -18.19 -11.68 -7.44
N VAL A 173 -17.95 -11.76 -8.75
CA VAL A 173 -17.22 -12.91 -9.34
C VAL A 173 -15.82 -13.02 -8.73
N VAL A 174 -15.06 -11.92 -8.66
CA VAL A 174 -13.71 -11.95 -8.06
C VAL A 174 -13.76 -12.32 -6.59
N SER A 175 -14.72 -11.79 -5.84
CA SER A 175 -14.91 -12.13 -4.41
C SER A 175 -15.16 -13.63 -4.22
N THR A 176 -16.12 -14.18 -4.97
CA THR A 176 -16.49 -15.61 -4.90
C THR A 176 -15.31 -16.50 -5.24
N LEU A 177 -14.60 -16.22 -6.34
CA LEU A 177 -13.44 -17.02 -6.74
C LEU A 177 -12.27 -16.90 -5.75
N SER A 178 -12.03 -15.71 -5.20
CA SER A 178 -10.97 -15.49 -4.20
C SER A 178 -11.24 -16.29 -2.93
N TRP A 179 -12.50 -16.29 -2.46
CA TRP A 179 -12.91 -17.07 -1.29
C TRP A 179 -12.87 -18.57 -1.55
N ALA A 180 -13.37 -19.04 -2.70
CA ALA A 180 -13.29 -20.45 -3.06
C ALA A 180 -11.83 -20.94 -3.10
N ALA A 181 -10.94 -20.15 -3.73
CA ALA A 181 -9.52 -20.48 -3.83
C ALA A 181 -8.82 -20.50 -2.47
N VAL A 182 -9.04 -19.48 -1.61
CA VAL A 182 -8.35 -19.43 -0.31
C VAL A 182 -8.82 -20.54 0.62
N MET A 183 -10.11 -20.90 0.61
CA MET A 183 -10.63 -22.01 1.41
C MET A 183 -10.06 -23.35 0.94
N TYR A 184 -9.97 -23.57 -0.38
CA TYR A 184 -9.32 -24.77 -0.94
C TYR A 184 -7.84 -24.84 -0.56
N LEU A 185 -7.10 -23.74 -0.74
CA LEU A 185 -5.69 -23.66 -0.36
C LEU A 185 -5.51 -23.88 1.14
N PHE A 186 -6.37 -23.34 1.99
CA PHE A 186 -6.25 -23.49 3.43
C PHE A 186 -6.34 -24.96 3.85
N ARG A 187 -7.24 -25.72 3.23
CA ARG A 187 -7.39 -27.16 3.50
C ARG A 187 -6.24 -28.00 2.95
N HIS A 188 -5.76 -27.70 1.74
CA HIS A 188 -4.86 -28.60 1.00
C HIS A 188 -3.40 -28.14 0.91
N ARG A 189 -3.13 -26.84 1.00
CA ARG A 189 -1.81 -26.19 0.83
C ARG A 189 -1.68 -24.94 1.72
N GLY A 190 -2.08 -25.06 2.99
CA GLY A 190 -2.12 -23.95 3.94
C GLY A 190 -0.75 -23.30 4.20
N GLU A 191 0.35 -24.01 3.93
CA GLU A 191 1.72 -23.50 3.99
C GLU A 191 2.01 -22.41 2.94
N ARG A 192 1.20 -22.31 1.89
CA ARG A 192 1.32 -21.27 0.86
C ARG A 192 0.56 -20.00 1.20
N ILE A 193 -0.28 -20.02 2.24
CA ILE A 193 -1.03 -18.84 2.67
C ILE A 193 -0.13 -17.94 3.50
N GLN A 194 -0.28 -16.63 3.30
CA GLN A 194 0.43 -15.63 4.09
C GLN A 194 0.18 -15.88 5.60
N PRO A 195 1.22 -15.84 6.46
CA PRO A 195 1.10 -16.30 7.85
C PRO A 195 -0.02 -15.64 8.68
N GLY A 196 -0.30 -14.35 8.46
CA GLY A 196 -1.37 -13.63 9.14
C GLY A 196 -2.74 -14.18 8.80
N MET A 197 -3.04 -14.34 7.51
CA MET A 197 -4.28 -14.97 7.05
C MET A 197 -4.38 -16.42 7.52
N GLY A 198 -3.30 -17.20 7.42
CA GLY A 198 -3.29 -18.59 7.89
C GLY A 198 -3.58 -18.71 9.39
N ASN A 199 -3.05 -17.81 10.22
CA ASN A 199 -3.35 -17.79 11.65
C ASN A 199 -4.81 -17.43 11.93
N SER A 200 -5.36 -16.42 11.23
CA SER A 200 -6.78 -16.08 11.36
C SER A 200 -7.68 -17.25 10.94
N MET A 201 -7.36 -17.93 9.84
CA MET A 201 -8.15 -19.08 9.37
C MET A 201 -8.06 -20.27 10.32
N ARG A 202 -6.90 -20.58 10.91
CA ARG A 202 -6.79 -21.63 11.95
C ARG A 202 -7.66 -21.32 13.16
N TYR A 203 -7.58 -20.08 13.66
CA TYR A 203 -8.38 -19.64 14.79
C TYR A 203 -9.89 -19.75 14.50
N LEU A 204 -10.31 -19.37 13.30
CA LEU A 204 -11.72 -19.36 12.89
C LEU A 204 -12.29 -20.76 12.58
N TYR A 205 -11.49 -21.65 11.96
CA TYR A 205 -12.00 -22.88 11.35
C TYR A 205 -11.42 -24.18 11.90
N HIS A 206 -10.21 -24.19 12.43
CA HIS A 206 -9.62 -25.42 12.99
C HIS A 206 -9.80 -25.48 14.50
N ASP A 207 -9.54 -24.36 15.19
CA ASP A 207 -9.70 -24.33 16.63
C ASP A 207 -11.19 -24.33 17.05
N SER A 208 -12.11 -23.99 16.14
CA SER A 208 -13.56 -24.12 16.35
C SER A 208 -14.07 -25.57 16.40
N GLU A 209 -13.25 -26.54 16.00
CA GLU A 209 -13.66 -27.96 15.87
C GLU A 209 -13.50 -28.75 17.19
N ALA A 210 -12.94 -28.16 18.25
CA ALA A 210 -12.67 -28.88 19.51
C ALA A 210 -13.01 -28.04 20.75
N TRP A 211 -13.78 -28.62 21.67
CA TRP A 211 -14.08 -28.04 22.99
C TRP A 211 -14.21 -29.13 24.05
N THR A 212 -13.91 -28.79 25.31
CA THR A 212 -13.99 -29.71 26.47
C THR A 212 -15.00 -29.26 27.52
N SER A 213 -15.49 -28.03 27.45
CA SER A 213 -16.45 -27.43 28.39
C SER A 213 -17.25 -26.29 27.74
N LEU A 214 -18.31 -25.82 28.41
CA LEU A 214 -19.06 -24.63 28.00
C LEU A 214 -18.17 -23.37 27.97
N LYS A 215 -17.16 -23.30 28.84
CA LYS A 215 -16.18 -22.21 28.84
C LYS A 215 -15.33 -22.21 27.58
N THR A 216 -14.88 -23.38 27.13
CA THR A 216 -14.08 -23.53 25.89
C THR A 216 -14.93 -23.40 24.62
N LEU A 217 -16.24 -23.59 24.75
CA LEU A 217 -17.18 -23.42 23.64
C LEU A 217 -17.58 -21.95 23.43
N LEU A 218 -17.85 -21.20 24.50
CA LEU A 218 -18.50 -19.88 24.41
C LEU A 218 -17.60 -18.69 24.75
N TRP A 219 -16.46 -18.90 25.42
CA TRP A 219 -15.69 -17.77 25.97
C TRP A 219 -14.20 -17.80 25.62
N HIS A 220 -13.48 -18.88 25.92
CA HIS A 220 -12.05 -18.99 25.62
C HIS A 220 -11.81 -20.09 24.60
N ASN A 221 -10.91 -19.84 23.64
CA ASN A 221 -10.44 -20.88 22.75
C ASN A 221 -9.33 -21.68 23.47
N LYS A 222 -9.46 -23.02 23.50
CA LYS A 222 -8.66 -23.99 24.27
C LYS A 222 -8.67 -23.82 25.79
#